data_AF-A0A7R8V7I1-F1
#
_entry.id   AF-A0A7R8V7I1-F1
#
_cell.length_a   1.000
_cell.length_b   1.000
_cell.length_c   1.000
_cell.angle_alpha   90.00
_cell.angle_beta   90.00
_cell.angle_gamma   90.00
#
_symmetry.space_group_name_H-M   'P 1'
#
loop_
_entity.id
_entity.type
_entity.pdbx_description
1 polymer ?
#
loop_
_entity_poly.entity_id
_entity_poly.type
_entity_poly.pdbx_seq_one_letter_code
_entity_poly.pdbx_strand_id
1 'polypeptide(L)'
;MKMQDDIEPYVPRAPKHHALFGEGYVRNHFFIDSKWTPSSRVAQYRCMVDVLEKHKAFNFAQGVGNRRKQAKALNSLKKECSDGRTKLKTALYGDAQRIRNLLRKHKELRRLYQNMPIQMIAENINQRTFVKRKELDRLTYKKNQMSKKYEGTLLELSKLQDRVKYQNEFTLPEEIVAKEFHMELKNSQTRLRALKTVTRAYSTIRHALYQDAIYYGPALSSLQDDINEQANFIKQVIHLGRPALGKIANLVTEYDILEEQTRKTMQERLLTLLAARQKSASSGSELKKLVRKDSDFEIFPNRYDRETPSMTSLKKNLEDIEKVMKQVKQVTLCARAREVYPRMKKQIRDNEQLEKKVERKQLEKDFVQDKDKRAELLIESLKYNVTEESNARKDRIKELHELILEQKKSHDDMVKHTKERGEVMCYLQYSIYQIVDGLRHVSESLGTTRREYPNADLRLPLLQFSAYTPKAFPPSPFEKNPEKLLRGIKDRVQLLMNVYRQKKNDQEIIEANKEYHKSYLRSLLLVAAPEEKSMEALPLIEEEERGDPSVPTRKQIKAMSEKIVEEKMKQED
;
A
#
# COMPACT_ATOMS: atom_id res chain seq x y z
N MET A 1 -36.76 -8.58 -49.16
CA MET A 1 -36.43 -9.12 -47.83
C MET A 1 -36.44 -7.99 -46.83
N LYS A 2 -37.25 -8.07 -45.76
CA LYS A 2 -37.22 -7.12 -44.64
C LYS A 2 -36.62 -7.84 -43.42
N MET A 3 -35.31 -7.75 -43.27
CA MET A 3 -34.65 -7.94 -41.97
C MET A 3 -34.43 -6.54 -41.41
N GLN A 4 -35.52 -5.91 -40.96
CA GLN A 4 -35.41 -4.81 -40.00
C GLN A 4 -35.39 -5.49 -38.64
N ASP A 5 -34.18 -5.85 -38.21
CA ASP A 5 -33.94 -6.13 -36.80
C ASP A 5 -34.10 -4.77 -36.10
N ASP A 6 -35.31 -4.52 -35.59
CA ASP A 6 -35.65 -3.31 -34.83
C ASP A 6 -34.98 -3.39 -33.45
N ILE A 7 -33.65 -3.23 -33.46
CA ILE A 7 -32.83 -3.10 -32.25
C ILE A 7 -33.24 -1.79 -31.57
N GLU A 8 -33.85 -1.90 -30.40
CA GLU A 8 -34.24 -0.74 -29.59
C GLU A 8 -33.03 0.20 -29.39
N PRO A 9 -33.23 1.52 -29.46
CA PRO A 9 -32.13 2.46 -29.30
C PRO A 9 -31.54 2.32 -27.90
N TYR A 10 -30.26 1.95 -27.81
CA TYR A 10 -29.61 1.74 -26.52
C TYR A 10 -29.64 3.04 -25.72
N VAL A 11 -30.30 3.00 -24.56
CA VAL A 11 -30.41 4.16 -23.66
C VAL A 11 -29.20 4.15 -22.73
N PRO A 12 -28.38 5.22 -22.68
CA PRO A 12 -27.28 5.31 -21.72
C PRO A 12 -27.80 5.14 -20.30
N ARG A 13 -27.01 4.46 -19.47
CA ARG A 13 -27.36 4.32 -18.06
C ARG A 13 -27.19 5.67 -17.34
N ALA A 14 -27.94 5.88 -16.26
CA ALA A 14 -27.85 7.13 -15.52
C ALA A 14 -26.42 7.31 -14.95
N PRO A 15 -25.86 8.54 -14.92
CA PRO A 15 -24.44 8.77 -14.63
C PRO A 15 -23.97 8.25 -13.26
N LYS A 16 -24.92 8.05 -12.33
CA LYS A 16 -24.68 7.47 -11.00
C LYS A 16 -24.28 5.99 -11.02
N HIS A 17 -24.49 5.27 -12.12
CA HIS A 17 -24.16 3.85 -12.26
C HIS A 17 -22.83 3.57 -12.98
N HIS A 18 -22.09 4.62 -13.38
CA HIS A 18 -20.78 4.51 -14.01
C HIS A 18 -19.65 4.58 -12.97
N ALA A 19 -18.61 3.78 -13.15
CA ALA A 19 -17.55 3.60 -12.15
C ALA A 19 -16.79 4.89 -11.81
N LEU A 20 -16.63 5.80 -12.77
CA LEU A 20 -15.92 7.07 -12.61
C LEU A 20 -16.81 8.26 -12.22
N PHE A 21 -18.14 8.07 -12.13
CA PHE A 21 -19.11 9.16 -11.88
C PHE A 21 -20.14 8.84 -10.79
N GLY A 22 -20.21 7.60 -10.32
CA GLY A 22 -21.07 7.21 -9.20
C GLY A 22 -20.57 7.78 -7.88
N GLU A 23 -21.30 8.76 -7.31
CA GLU A 23 -20.97 9.43 -6.04
C GLU A 23 -20.71 8.46 -4.88
N GLY A 24 -21.44 7.34 -4.82
CA GLY A 24 -21.30 6.34 -3.76
C GLY A 24 -20.03 5.50 -3.86
N TYR A 25 -19.41 5.44 -5.04
CA TYR A 25 -18.14 4.75 -5.23
C TYR A 25 -16.98 5.75 -5.05
N VAL A 26 -16.85 6.68 -5.99
CA VAL A 26 -15.62 7.48 -6.20
C VAL A 26 -15.17 8.32 -4.99
N ARG A 27 -16.11 8.80 -4.15
CA ARG A 27 -15.79 9.72 -3.05
C ARG A 27 -14.89 9.14 -1.96
N ASN A 28 -14.94 7.82 -1.70
CA ASN A 28 -14.29 7.25 -0.52
C ASN A 28 -12.83 6.80 -0.75
N HIS A 29 -12.40 6.63 -2.00
CA HIS A 29 -11.07 6.08 -2.35
C HIS A 29 -10.27 6.97 -3.32
N PHE A 30 -10.60 8.26 -3.43
CA PHE A 30 -9.82 9.26 -4.20
C PHE A 30 -9.57 8.96 -5.70
N PHE A 31 -10.40 8.13 -6.34
CA PHE A 31 -10.32 7.83 -7.78
C PHE A 31 -10.81 8.97 -8.70
N ILE A 32 -10.53 10.23 -8.32
CA ILE A 32 -10.91 11.42 -9.10
C ILE A 32 -9.70 11.88 -9.92
N ASP A 33 -9.59 11.42 -11.18
CA ASP A 33 -8.76 12.11 -12.16
C ASP A 33 -9.45 13.42 -12.53
N SER A 34 -8.79 14.56 -12.24
CA SER A 34 -9.32 15.90 -12.55
C SER A 34 -9.55 16.14 -14.04
N LYS A 35 -9.00 15.30 -14.93
CA LYS A 35 -9.26 15.31 -16.37
C LYS A 35 -10.58 14.64 -16.76
N TRP A 36 -11.09 13.69 -15.95
CA TRP A 36 -12.30 12.93 -16.22
C TRP A 36 -13.53 13.57 -15.56
N THR A 37 -13.93 14.72 -16.09
CA THR A 37 -15.16 15.41 -15.67
C THR A 37 -16.40 14.84 -16.37
N PRO A 38 -17.62 14.98 -15.81
CA PRO A 38 -18.86 14.61 -16.50
C PRO A 38 -18.99 15.28 -17.88
N SER A 39 -18.48 16.51 -18.02
CA SER A 39 -18.39 17.25 -19.27
C SER A 39 -17.58 16.51 -20.36
N SER A 40 -16.54 15.77 -19.97
CA SER A 40 -15.76 14.92 -20.88
C SER A 40 -16.61 13.77 -21.45
N ARG A 41 -17.45 13.12 -20.63
CA ARG A 41 -18.36 12.06 -21.10
C ARG A 41 -19.49 12.61 -21.96
N VAL A 42 -20.03 13.79 -21.63
CA VAL A 42 -20.97 14.51 -22.50
C VAL A 42 -20.34 14.83 -23.86
N ALA A 43 -19.07 15.25 -23.89
CA ALA A 43 -18.35 15.48 -25.14
C ALA A 43 -18.13 14.19 -25.96
N GLN A 44 -17.82 13.07 -25.32
CA GLN A 44 -17.70 11.76 -25.99
C GLN A 44 -19.02 11.30 -26.62
N TYR A 45 -20.14 11.44 -25.90
CA TYR A 45 -21.46 11.03 -26.41
C TYR A 45 -22.09 12.04 -27.39
N ARG A 46 -21.62 13.29 -27.45
CA ARG A 46 -22.14 14.33 -28.35
C ARG A 46 -22.20 13.88 -29.81
N CYS A 47 -21.12 13.31 -30.33
CA CYS A 47 -21.07 12.84 -31.72
C CYS A 47 -22.14 11.77 -32.03
N MET A 48 -22.51 10.96 -31.05
CA MET A 48 -23.56 9.96 -31.18
C MET A 48 -24.96 10.58 -31.06
N VAL A 49 -25.16 11.54 -30.16
CA VAL A 49 -26.41 12.33 -30.08
C VAL A 49 -26.66 13.02 -31.42
N ASP A 50 -25.65 13.67 -32.01
CA ASP A 50 -25.74 14.31 -33.33
C ASP A 50 -26.18 13.31 -34.43
N VAL A 51 -25.68 12.07 -34.41
CA VAL A 51 -26.08 11.01 -35.35
C VAL A 51 -27.51 10.54 -35.11
N LEU A 52 -27.92 10.36 -33.84
CA LEU A 52 -29.28 9.97 -33.47
C LEU A 52 -30.31 11.06 -33.77
N GLU A 53 -29.96 12.33 -33.60
CA GLU A 53 -30.80 13.48 -33.96
C GLU A 53 -30.96 13.59 -35.48
N LYS A 54 -29.88 13.48 -36.25
CA LYS A 54 -29.94 13.41 -37.72
C LYS A 54 -30.78 12.21 -38.20
N HIS A 55 -30.63 11.05 -37.57
CA HIS A 55 -31.44 9.87 -37.87
C HIS A 55 -32.92 10.05 -37.50
N LYS A 56 -33.24 10.68 -36.35
CA LYS A 56 -34.61 11.04 -35.96
C LYS A 56 -35.23 12.04 -36.93
N ALA A 57 -34.50 13.08 -37.34
CA ALA A 57 -34.95 14.06 -38.33
C ALA A 57 -35.22 13.39 -39.70
N PHE A 58 -34.32 12.50 -40.14
CA PHE A 58 -34.51 11.70 -41.35
C PHE A 58 -35.74 10.77 -41.26
N ASN A 59 -35.88 10.03 -40.15
CA ASN A 59 -37.03 9.15 -39.93
C ASN A 59 -38.34 9.93 -39.76
N PHE A 60 -38.30 11.15 -39.23
CA PHE A 60 -39.45 12.05 -39.18
C PHE A 60 -39.84 12.51 -40.60
N ALA A 61 -38.88 12.94 -41.42
CA ALA A 61 -39.14 13.32 -42.81
C ALA A 61 -39.67 12.13 -43.65
N GLN A 62 -39.02 10.96 -43.55
CA GLN A 62 -39.50 9.72 -44.18
C GLN A 62 -40.86 9.29 -43.61
N GLY A 63 -41.08 9.48 -42.31
CA GLY A 63 -42.33 9.21 -41.60
C GLY A 63 -43.47 10.14 -42.03
N VAL A 64 -43.22 11.42 -42.29
CA VAL A 64 -44.20 12.36 -42.87
C VAL A 64 -44.53 11.98 -44.31
N GLY A 65 -43.53 11.60 -45.13
CA GLY A 65 -43.75 11.08 -46.48
C GLY A 65 -44.58 9.79 -46.49
N ASN A 66 -44.24 8.84 -45.62
CA ASN A 66 -44.97 7.58 -45.46
C ASN A 66 -46.36 7.80 -44.87
N ARG A 67 -46.55 8.67 -43.87
CA ARG A 67 -47.87 9.04 -43.33
C ARG A 67 -48.75 9.69 -44.39
N ARG A 68 -48.21 10.54 -45.29
CA ARG A 68 -48.97 11.09 -46.41
C ARG A 68 -49.42 10.01 -47.41
N LYS A 69 -48.58 9.01 -47.70
CA LYS A 69 -48.93 7.85 -48.54
C LYS A 69 -49.95 6.92 -47.83
N GLN A 70 -49.70 6.59 -46.57
CA GLN A 70 -50.56 5.74 -45.75
C GLN A 70 -51.91 6.38 -45.45
N ALA A 71 -52.00 7.69 -45.18
CA ALA A 71 -53.28 8.37 -44.93
C ALA A 71 -54.22 8.27 -46.13
N LYS A 72 -53.69 8.31 -47.37
CA LYS A 72 -54.47 8.06 -48.59
C LYS A 72 -55.04 6.62 -48.61
N ALA A 73 -54.22 5.61 -48.30
CA ALA A 73 -54.68 4.22 -48.22
C ALA A 73 -55.63 3.93 -47.03
N LEU A 74 -55.37 4.54 -45.86
CA LEU A 74 -56.12 4.37 -44.62
C LEU A 74 -57.52 4.98 -44.75
N ASN A 75 -57.67 6.06 -45.52
CA ASN A 75 -58.99 6.62 -45.86
C ASN A 75 -59.78 5.73 -46.83
N SER A 76 -59.12 4.90 -47.65
CA SER A 76 -59.78 3.84 -48.44
C SER A 76 -60.24 2.71 -47.50
N LEU A 77 -59.31 2.14 -46.74
CA LEU A 77 -59.56 1.01 -45.84
C LEU A 77 -60.58 1.32 -44.73
N LYS A 78 -60.71 2.58 -44.31
CA LYS A 78 -61.72 3.02 -43.34
C LYS A 78 -63.15 2.83 -43.83
N LYS A 79 -63.40 2.98 -45.14
CA LYS A 79 -64.72 2.75 -45.73
C LYS A 79 -65.04 1.26 -45.68
N GLU A 80 -64.15 0.43 -46.22
CA GLU A 80 -64.27 -1.04 -46.21
C GLU A 80 -64.40 -1.64 -44.79
N CYS A 81 -63.65 -1.13 -43.81
CA CYS A 81 -63.74 -1.56 -42.42
C CYS A 81 -65.01 -1.08 -41.69
N SER A 82 -65.67 -0.01 -42.15
CA SER A 82 -67.00 0.36 -41.63
C SER A 82 -68.03 -0.68 -42.04
N ASP A 83 -68.01 -1.05 -43.32
CA ASP A 83 -68.93 -2.01 -43.94
C ASP A 83 -68.66 -3.46 -43.48
N GLY A 84 -67.42 -3.76 -43.04
CA GLY A 84 -67.07 -5.00 -42.37
C GLY A 84 -67.50 -5.05 -40.89
N ARG A 85 -67.39 -3.93 -40.15
CA ARG A 85 -67.71 -3.89 -38.71
C ARG A 85 -69.20 -4.05 -38.41
N THR A 86 -70.07 -3.58 -39.28
CA THR A 86 -71.52 -3.81 -39.17
C THR A 86 -71.87 -5.28 -39.38
N LYS A 87 -71.16 -5.99 -40.25
CA LYS A 87 -71.34 -7.43 -40.52
C LYS A 87 -70.71 -8.32 -39.43
N LEU A 88 -69.60 -7.87 -38.84
CA LEU A 88 -68.77 -8.65 -37.92
C LEU A 88 -69.15 -8.46 -36.44
N LYS A 89 -69.71 -7.31 -36.03
CA LYS A 89 -70.34 -7.15 -34.70
C LYS A 89 -71.44 -8.18 -34.45
N THR A 90 -72.19 -8.52 -35.50
CA THR A 90 -73.29 -9.50 -35.48
C THR A 90 -72.80 -10.94 -35.36
N ALA A 91 -71.53 -11.21 -35.68
CA ALA A 91 -70.97 -12.56 -35.72
C ALA A 91 -70.18 -12.97 -34.45
N LEU A 92 -69.55 -12.02 -33.75
CA LEU A 92 -68.40 -12.34 -32.89
C LEU A 92 -68.68 -12.41 -31.39
N TYR A 93 -69.55 -11.55 -30.84
CA TYR A 93 -69.98 -11.66 -29.44
C TYR A 93 -71.16 -12.64 -29.25
N GLY A 94 -71.60 -13.24 -30.37
CA GLY A 94 -73.04 -13.42 -30.59
C GLY A 94 -73.77 -12.10 -30.35
N ASP A 95 -75.03 -12.21 -29.93
CA ASP A 95 -75.73 -11.09 -29.33
C ASP A 95 -75.24 -10.87 -27.88
N ALA A 96 -75.13 -9.60 -27.44
CA ALA A 96 -74.79 -9.24 -26.05
C ALA A 96 -75.81 -9.80 -25.02
N GLN A 97 -76.91 -10.35 -25.53
CA GLN A 97 -77.89 -11.19 -24.86
C GLN A 97 -77.33 -12.48 -24.24
N ARG A 98 -76.27 -13.11 -24.78
CA ARG A 98 -75.88 -14.48 -24.38
C ARG A 98 -75.19 -14.54 -23.00
N ILE A 99 -74.34 -13.56 -22.68
CA ILE A 99 -73.67 -13.42 -21.36
C ILE A 99 -74.67 -12.96 -20.28
N ARG A 100 -75.66 -12.13 -20.66
CA ARG A 100 -76.76 -11.68 -19.77
C ARG A 100 -77.54 -12.84 -19.13
N ASN A 101 -77.64 -13.98 -19.79
CA ASN A 101 -78.43 -15.13 -19.34
C ASN A 101 -77.70 -16.02 -18.31
N LEU A 102 -76.36 -16.10 -18.34
CA LEU A 102 -75.59 -16.93 -17.41
C LEU A 102 -75.52 -16.34 -15.98
N LEU A 103 -75.53 -15.02 -15.84
CA LEU A 103 -75.43 -14.33 -14.54
C LEU A 103 -76.81 -13.99 -13.91
N ARG A 104 -77.86 -14.75 -14.23
CA ARG A 104 -79.26 -14.37 -13.93
C ARG A 104 -79.59 -14.23 -12.43
N LYS A 105 -78.94 -14.98 -11.52
CA LYS A 105 -79.25 -15.01 -10.07
C LYS A 105 -78.51 -13.97 -9.21
N HIS A 106 -77.39 -13.39 -9.66
CA HIS A 106 -76.59 -12.44 -8.86
C HIS A 106 -76.57 -11.04 -9.50
N LYS A 107 -77.43 -10.15 -9.01
CA LYS A 107 -77.68 -8.80 -9.57
C LYS A 107 -76.42 -7.93 -9.69
N GLU A 108 -75.54 -7.94 -8.70
CA GLU A 108 -74.33 -7.09 -8.69
C GLU A 108 -73.26 -7.59 -9.67
N LEU A 109 -72.97 -8.89 -9.65
CA LEU A 109 -72.02 -9.52 -10.57
C LEU A 109 -72.49 -9.36 -12.03
N ARG A 110 -73.81 -9.46 -12.28
CA ARG A 110 -74.39 -9.20 -13.60
C ARG A 110 -74.14 -7.78 -14.11
N ARG A 111 -74.21 -6.75 -13.25
CA ARG A 111 -73.90 -5.36 -13.63
C ARG A 111 -72.39 -5.14 -13.86
N LEU A 112 -71.56 -5.82 -13.09
CA LEU A 112 -70.09 -5.73 -13.16
C LEU A 112 -69.48 -6.44 -14.39
N TYR A 113 -70.08 -7.54 -14.84
CA TYR A 113 -69.45 -8.43 -15.83
C TYR A 113 -70.23 -8.58 -17.16
N GLN A 114 -71.25 -7.75 -17.41
CA GLN A 114 -72.19 -7.92 -18.54
C GLN A 114 -71.53 -7.95 -19.94
N ASN A 115 -70.47 -7.17 -20.13
CA ASN A 115 -69.78 -7.02 -21.41
C ASN A 115 -68.47 -7.83 -21.47
N MET A 116 -68.25 -8.78 -20.53
CA MET A 116 -67.00 -9.54 -20.44
C MET A 116 -67.15 -10.99 -20.93
N PRO A 117 -66.13 -11.54 -21.60
CA PRO A 117 -66.06 -12.97 -21.90
C PRO A 117 -65.90 -13.79 -20.61
N ILE A 118 -66.48 -14.98 -20.61
CA ILE A 118 -66.78 -15.79 -19.41
C ILE A 118 -65.55 -16.10 -18.54
N GLN A 119 -64.37 -16.30 -19.14
CA GLN A 119 -63.14 -16.64 -18.43
C GLN A 119 -62.66 -15.52 -17.49
N MET A 120 -62.72 -14.26 -17.93
CA MET A 120 -62.32 -13.10 -17.12
C MET A 120 -63.20 -12.91 -15.88
N ILE A 121 -64.44 -13.38 -15.93
CA ILE A 121 -65.39 -13.28 -14.82
C ILE A 121 -64.96 -14.20 -13.66
N ALA A 122 -64.48 -15.42 -13.99
CA ALA A 122 -63.99 -16.37 -13.00
C ALA A 122 -62.71 -15.89 -12.29
N GLU A 123 -61.76 -15.34 -13.03
CA GLU A 123 -60.49 -14.86 -12.47
C GLU A 123 -60.66 -13.64 -11.56
N ASN A 124 -61.51 -12.69 -11.93
CA ASN A 124 -61.82 -11.53 -11.07
C ASN A 124 -62.51 -11.95 -9.75
N ILE A 125 -63.32 -13.02 -9.78
CA ILE A 125 -63.90 -13.61 -8.57
C ILE A 125 -62.81 -14.28 -7.72
N ASN A 126 -61.87 -15.01 -8.34
CA ASN A 126 -60.74 -15.63 -7.65
C ASN A 126 -59.81 -14.59 -6.99
N GLN A 127 -59.47 -13.49 -7.69
CA GLN A 127 -58.66 -12.41 -7.13
C GLN A 127 -59.36 -11.68 -5.98
N ARG A 128 -60.66 -11.37 -6.11
CA ARG A 128 -61.44 -10.74 -5.02
C ARG A 128 -61.56 -11.65 -3.79
N THR A 129 -61.54 -12.96 -4.00
CA THR A 129 -61.52 -13.98 -2.94
C THR A 129 -60.14 -14.06 -2.27
N PHE A 130 -59.06 -14.03 -3.06
CA PHE A 130 -57.67 -14.01 -2.57
C PHE A 130 -57.37 -12.78 -1.71
N VAL A 131 -57.80 -11.58 -2.13
CA VAL A 131 -57.61 -10.32 -1.39
C VAL A 131 -58.28 -10.39 -0.01
N LYS A 132 -59.53 -10.86 0.07
CA LYS A 132 -60.24 -11.02 1.34
C LYS A 132 -59.57 -12.04 2.29
N ARG A 133 -58.94 -13.09 1.74
CA ARG A 133 -58.22 -14.09 2.55
C ARG A 133 -56.92 -13.50 3.12
N LYS A 134 -56.16 -12.77 2.31
CA LYS A 134 -54.94 -12.05 2.72
C LYS A 134 -55.18 -11.03 3.84
N GLU A 135 -56.36 -10.38 3.86
CA GLU A 135 -56.73 -9.46 4.94
C GLU A 135 -57.04 -10.16 6.27
N LEU A 136 -57.64 -11.35 6.22
CA LEU A 136 -57.89 -12.19 7.39
C LEU A 136 -56.58 -12.63 8.06
N ASP A 137 -55.62 -13.13 7.27
CA ASP A 137 -54.30 -13.59 7.75
C ASP A 137 -53.47 -12.46 8.39
N ARG A 138 -53.61 -11.22 7.89
CA ARG A 138 -52.98 -10.03 8.46
C ARG A 138 -53.51 -9.70 9.87
N LEU A 139 -54.81 -9.90 10.11
CA LEU A 139 -55.46 -9.58 11.38
C LEU A 139 -55.16 -10.63 12.46
N THR A 140 -55.13 -11.92 12.11
CA THR A 140 -54.76 -13.00 13.02
C THR A 140 -53.30 -12.89 13.47
N TYR A 141 -52.38 -12.55 12.55
CA TYR A 141 -50.98 -12.28 12.89
C TYR A 141 -50.84 -11.15 13.91
N LYS A 142 -51.53 -10.01 13.71
CA LYS A 142 -51.44 -8.85 14.60
C LYS A 142 -51.99 -9.14 16.00
N LYS A 143 -53.05 -9.94 16.12
CA LYS A 143 -53.58 -10.42 17.42
C LYS A 143 -52.52 -11.24 18.18
N ASN A 144 -51.92 -12.21 17.51
CA ASN A 144 -50.92 -13.10 18.12
C ASN A 144 -49.63 -12.36 18.52
N GLN A 145 -49.25 -11.30 17.78
CA GLN A 145 -48.10 -10.47 18.10
C GLN A 145 -48.28 -9.65 19.40
N MET A 146 -49.51 -9.28 19.76
CA MET A 146 -49.78 -8.50 20.97
C MET A 146 -49.81 -9.38 22.24
N SER A 147 -50.38 -10.59 22.17
CA SER A 147 -50.40 -11.53 23.32
C SER A 147 -48.97 -11.85 23.80
N LYS A 148 -48.09 -12.22 22.86
CA LYS A 148 -46.68 -12.54 23.14
C LYS A 148 -45.89 -11.41 23.79
N LYS A 149 -46.24 -10.14 23.51
CA LYS A 149 -45.57 -8.98 24.13
C LYS A 149 -45.96 -8.80 25.59
N TYR A 150 -47.24 -9.03 25.91
CA TYR A 150 -47.76 -8.92 27.27
C TYR A 150 -47.20 -10.03 28.18
N GLU A 151 -47.22 -11.28 27.71
CA GLU A 151 -46.63 -12.44 28.40
C GLU A 151 -45.14 -12.25 28.70
N GLY A 152 -44.38 -11.63 27.78
CA GLY A 152 -42.97 -11.30 27.96
C GLY A 152 -42.74 -10.32 29.12
N THR A 153 -43.46 -9.19 29.16
CA THR A 153 -43.28 -8.15 30.18
C THR A 153 -43.56 -8.63 31.60
N LEU A 154 -44.45 -9.62 31.78
CA LEU A 154 -44.78 -10.19 33.10
C LEU A 154 -43.64 -11.08 33.64
N LEU A 155 -42.99 -11.84 32.75
CA LEU A 155 -41.87 -12.74 33.06
C LEU A 155 -40.55 -12.03 33.34
N GLU A 156 -40.44 -10.74 33.02
CA GLU A 156 -39.23 -9.94 33.22
C GLU A 156 -39.20 -9.27 34.59
N LEU A 157 -40.36 -8.85 35.11
CA LEU A 157 -40.47 -8.14 36.39
C LEU A 157 -40.08 -9.03 37.59
N SER A 158 -40.59 -10.27 37.64
CA SER A 158 -40.29 -11.22 38.73
C SER A 158 -38.79 -11.52 38.86
N LYS A 159 -38.12 -11.77 37.73
CA LYS A 159 -36.70 -12.16 37.68
C LYS A 159 -35.74 -11.08 38.18
N LEU A 160 -36.18 -9.82 38.24
CA LEU A 160 -35.37 -8.70 38.74
C LEU A 160 -35.42 -8.60 40.27
N GLN A 161 -36.55 -8.94 40.89
CA GLN A 161 -36.74 -8.87 42.34
C GLN A 161 -35.91 -9.92 43.09
N ASP A 162 -35.89 -11.16 42.60
CA ASP A 162 -35.23 -12.29 43.27
C ASP A 162 -33.70 -12.14 43.37
N ARG A 163 -33.09 -11.33 42.50
CA ARG A 163 -31.63 -11.24 42.35
C ARG A 163 -30.96 -10.24 43.28
N VAL A 164 -31.67 -9.24 43.78
CA VAL A 164 -31.10 -8.14 44.58
C VAL A 164 -30.82 -8.56 46.03
N LYS A 165 -31.38 -9.68 46.49
CA LYS A 165 -31.59 -9.93 47.92
C LYS A 165 -30.60 -10.88 48.62
N TYR A 166 -29.77 -11.64 47.90
CA TYR A 166 -29.16 -12.87 48.47
C TYR A 166 -27.66 -13.15 48.22
N GLN A 167 -26.86 -12.20 47.70
CA GLN A 167 -25.41 -12.40 47.47
C GLN A 167 -24.63 -11.07 47.58
N ASN A 168 -23.39 -10.98 48.09
CA ASN A 168 -22.53 -11.90 48.87
C ASN A 168 -21.41 -11.07 49.55
N GLU A 169 -21.14 -11.24 50.86
CA GLU A 169 -19.96 -10.68 51.55
C GLU A 169 -19.42 -11.65 52.64
N PHE A 170 -18.48 -12.51 52.28
CA PHE A 170 -17.50 -13.17 53.16
C PHE A 170 -16.35 -13.65 52.28
N THR A 171 -15.10 -13.46 52.71
CA THR A 171 -13.92 -13.84 51.90
C THR A 171 -13.00 -14.77 52.69
N LEU A 172 -12.74 -15.95 52.12
CA LEU A 172 -12.18 -17.14 52.78
C LEU A 172 -10.69 -17.36 52.44
N PRO A 173 -9.92 -18.22 53.16
CA PRO A 173 -8.52 -18.50 52.81
C PRO A 173 -8.38 -19.21 51.45
N GLU A 174 -9.36 -20.02 51.06
CA GLU A 174 -9.49 -20.55 49.68
C GLU A 174 -9.55 -19.42 48.66
N GLU A 175 -10.02 -18.23 49.04
CA GLU A 175 -10.07 -17.06 48.17
C GLU A 175 -8.70 -16.41 47.96
N ILE A 176 -7.70 -16.65 48.82
CA ILE A 176 -6.32 -16.18 48.60
C ILE A 176 -5.65 -17.05 47.53
N VAL A 177 -5.80 -18.38 47.64
CA VAL A 177 -5.37 -19.32 46.59
C VAL A 177 -6.17 -19.09 45.30
N ALA A 178 -7.48 -18.81 45.40
CA ALA A 178 -8.27 -18.40 44.25
C ALA A 178 -7.85 -17.04 43.70
N LYS A 179 -7.30 -16.11 44.50
CA LYS A 179 -6.72 -14.83 44.02
C LYS A 179 -5.41 -15.04 43.27
N GLU A 180 -4.59 -16.00 43.68
CA GLU A 180 -3.38 -16.42 42.94
C GLU A 180 -3.76 -17.07 41.60
N PHE A 181 -4.61 -18.10 41.62
CA PHE A 181 -5.16 -18.67 40.38
C PHE A 181 -5.94 -17.64 39.55
N HIS A 182 -6.60 -16.66 40.17
CA HIS A 182 -7.25 -15.56 39.47
C HIS A 182 -6.21 -14.62 38.84
N MET A 183 -5.03 -14.40 39.43
CA MET A 183 -3.95 -13.62 38.81
C MET A 183 -3.30 -14.38 37.65
N GLU A 184 -3.08 -15.69 37.76
CA GLU A 184 -2.62 -16.53 36.65
C GLU A 184 -3.66 -16.61 35.52
N LEU A 185 -4.94 -16.77 35.88
CA LEU A 185 -6.06 -16.72 34.95
C LEU A 185 -6.20 -15.33 34.35
N LYS A 186 -5.95 -14.24 35.10
CA LYS A 186 -5.96 -12.86 34.61
C LYS A 186 -4.80 -12.61 33.66
N ASN A 187 -3.61 -13.15 33.91
CA ASN A 187 -2.47 -13.13 32.98
C ASN A 187 -2.74 -13.96 31.72
N SER A 188 -3.37 -15.13 31.87
CA SER A 188 -3.84 -15.94 30.74
C SER A 188 -4.95 -15.21 29.97
N GLN A 189 -5.84 -14.48 30.65
CA GLN A 189 -6.85 -13.64 30.04
C GLN A 189 -6.28 -12.36 29.42
N THR A 190 -5.22 -11.74 29.92
CA THR A 190 -4.58 -10.60 29.25
C THR A 190 -3.87 -11.08 27.99
N ARG A 191 -3.20 -12.24 28.01
CA ARG A 191 -2.71 -12.92 26.80
C ARG A 191 -3.84 -13.25 25.84
N LEU A 192 -4.97 -13.79 26.32
CA LEU A 192 -6.14 -14.13 25.49
C LEU A 192 -6.87 -12.87 24.99
N ARG A 193 -6.85 -11.76 25.74
CA ARG A 193 -7.32 -10.43 25.31
C ARG A 193 -6.40 -9.83 24.27
N ALA A 194 -5.08 -9.97 24.41
CA ALA A 194 -4.08 -9.56 23.42
C ALA A 194 -4.22 -10.38 22.13
N LEU A 195 -4.35 -11.71 22.23
CA LEU A 195 -4.72 -12.57 21.12
C LEU A 195 -6.07 -12.17 20.52
N LYS A 196 -7.07 -11.81 21.32
CA LYS A 196 -8.36 -11.29 20.81
C LYS A 196 -8.24 -9.91 20.17
N THR A 197 -7.35 -9.01 20.62
CA THR A 197 -7.12 -7.72 19.95
C THR A 197 -6.33 -7.89 18.66
N VAL A 198 -5.37 -8.82 18.62
CA VAL A 198 -4.68 -9.25 17.39
C VAL A 198 -5.68 -9.91 16.42
N THR A 199 -6.50 -10.86 16.86
CA THR A 199 -7.56 -11.48 16.05
C THR A 199 -8.63 -10.48 15.62
N ARG A 200 -8.96 -9.47 16.46
CA ARG A 200 -9.82 -8.35 16.07
C ARG A 200 -9.14 -7.46 15.04
N ALA A 201 -7.86 -7.14 15.18
CA ALA A 201 -7.10 -6.36 14.20
C ALA A 201 -7.00 -7.10 12.87
N TYR A 202 -6.71 -8.41 12.87
CA TYR A 202 -6.81 -9.23 11.66
C TYR A 202 -8.23 -9.33 11.15
N SER A 203 -9.25 -9.35 12.00
CA SER A 203 -10.65 -9.32 11.56
C SER A 203 -11.06 -7.95 11.01
N THR A 204 -10.49 -6.83 11.47
CA THR A 204 -10.76 -5.49 10.91
C THR A 204 -9.95 -5.26 9.64
N ILE A 205 -8.72 -5.77 9.55
CA ILE A 205 -7.95 -5.82 8.29
C ILE A 205 -8.69 -6.71 7.28
N ARG A 206 -9.10 -7.93 7.66
CA ARG A 206 -9.89 -8.81 6.80
C ARG A 206 -11.23 -8.18 6.43
N HIS A 207 -11.88 -7.46 7.34
CA HIS A 207 -13.11 -6.74 7.03
C HIS A 207 -12.86 -5.57 6.08
N ALA A 208 -11.81 -4.78 6.27
CA ALA A 208 -11.40 -3.72 5.34
C ALA A 208 -11.10 -4.29 3.96
N LEU A 209 -10.30 -5.36 3.87
CA LEU A 209 -10.02 -6.08 2.62
C LEU A 209 -11.30 -6.67 1.98
N TYR A 210 -12.26 -7.15 2.78
CA TYR A 210 -13.57 -7.57 2.26
C TYR A 210 -14.40 -6.39 1.79
N GLN A 211 -14.41 -5.25 2.49
CA GLN A 211 -15.11 -4.03 2.04
C GLN A 211 -14.48 -3.49 0.76
N ASP A 212 -13.16 -3.44 0.70
CA ASP A 212 -12.38 -3.11 -0.51
C ASP A 212 -12.73 -4.08 -1.65
N ALA A 213 -12.78 -5.39 -1.42
CA ALA A 213 -13.17 -6.37 -2.45
C ALA A 213 -14.66 -6.23 -2.88
N ILE A 214 -15.56 -6.00 -1.92
CA ILE A 214 -16.99 -5.71 -2.13
C ILE A 214 -17.19 -4.35 -2.84
N TYR A 215 -16.21 -3.46 -2.78
CA TYR A 215 -16.21 -2.15 -3.44
C TYR A 215 -15.59 -2.23 -4.86
N TYR A 216 -14.43 -2.87 -5.00
CA TYR A 216 -13.74 -3.04 -6.27
C TYR A 216 -14.50 -3.97 -7.22
N GLY A 217 -15.23 -4.97 -6.72
CA GLY A 217 -16.09 -5.84 -7.55
C GLY A 217 -17.12 -5.04 -8.36
N PRO A 218 -18.02 -4.26 -7.72
CA PRO A 218 -18.94 -3.34 -8.40
C PRO A 218 -18.26 -2.27 -9.26
N ALA A 219 -17.11 -1.74 -8.84
CA ALA A 219 -16.37 -0.76 -9.65
C ALA A 219 -15.85 -1.40 -10.97
N LEU A 220 -15.26 -2.59 -10.89
CA LEU A 220 -14.81 -3.36 -12.06
C LEU A 220 -15.98 -3.83 -12.92
N SER A 221 -17.08 -4.29 -12.31
CA SER A 221 -18.31 -4.66 -13.03
C SER A 221 -18.91 -3.44 -13.75
N SER A 222 -18.91 -2.26 -13.11
CA SER A 222 -19.40 -1.02 -13.72
C SER A 222 -18.48 -0.53 -14.85
N LEU A 223 -17.16 -0.69 -14.73
CA LEU A 223 -16.21 -0.46 -15.83
C LEU A 223 -16.43 -1.44 -17.00
N GLN A 224 -16.63 -2.72 -16.70
CA GLN A 224 -16.92 -3.74 -17.71
C GLN A 224 -18.27 -3.45 -18.41
N ASP A 225 -19.28 -3.02 -17.66
CA ASP A 225 -20.53 -2.56 -18.24
C ASP A 225 -20.38 -1.27 -19.05
N ASP A 226 -19.53 -0.33 -18.63
CA ASP A 226 -19.22 0.89 -19.39
C ASP A 226 -18.53 0.56 -20.73
N ILE A 227 -17.66 -0.45 -20.74
CA ILE A 227 -17.07 -1.02 -21.97
C ILE A 227 -18.15 -1.68 -22.83
N ASN A 228 -19.06 -2.46 -22.23
CA ASN A 228 -20.18 -3.09 -22.94
C ASN A 228 -21.14 -2.03 -23.53
N GLU A 229 -21.39 -0.95 -22.79
CA GLU A 229 -22.19 0.21 -23.19
C GLU A 229 -21.55 0.96 -24.37
N GLN A 230 -20.25 1.25 -24.31
CA GLN A 230 -19.50 1.78 -25.45
C GLN A 230 -19.52 0.84 -26.66
N ALA A 231 -19.33 -0.47 -26.46
CA ALA A 231 -19.40 -1.47 -27.53
C ALA A 231 -20.80 -1.54 -28.15
N ASN A 232 -21.86 -1.41 -27.37
CA ASN A 232 -23.24 -1.37 -27.85
C ASN A 232 -23.54 -0.06 -28.60
N PHE A 233 -23.04 1.08 -28.15
CA PHE A 233 -23.10 2.33 -28.90
C PHE A 233 -22.37 2.24 -30.25
N ILE A 234 -21.17 1.65 -30.29
CA ILE A 234 -20.44 1.41 -31.53
C ILE A 234 -21.24 0.49 -32.47
N LYS A 235 -21.80 -0.62 -31.97
CA LYS A 235 -22.69 -1.51 -32.75
C LYS A 235 -23.91 -0.75 -33.28
N GLN A 236 -24.55 0.09 -32.47
CA GLN A 236 -25.72 0.88 -32.88
C GLN A 236 -25.36 1.92 -33.95
N VAL A 237 -24.23 2.63 -33.80
CA VAL A 237 -23.73 3.56 -34.82
C VAL A 237 -23.40 2.84 -36.13
N ILE A 238 -22.80 1.64 -36.07
CA ILE A 238 -22.56 0.81 -37.27
C ILE A 238 -23.89 0.34 -37.89
N HIS A 239 -24.86 -0.08 -37.09
CA HIS A 239 -26.17 -0.53 -37.55
C HIS A 239 -26.99 0.60 -38.20
N LEU A 240 -26.90 1.83 -37.68
CA LEU A 240 -27.52 3.01 -38.27
C LEU A 240 -26.74 3.51 -39.51
N GLY A 241 -25.41 3.43 -39.48
CA GLY A 241 -24.52 3.90 -40.53
C GLY A 241 -24.56 3.03 -41.79
N ARG A 242 -24.53 1.70 -41.68
CA ARG A 242 -24.57 0.78 -42.83
C ARG A 242 -25.74 1.01 -43.80
N PRO A 243 -27.02 1.08 -43.37
CA PRO A 243 -28.14 1.34 -44.28
C PRO A 243 -28.19 2.80 -44.75
N ALA A 244 -27.61 3.75 -44.01
CA ALA A 244 -27.45 5.12 -44.49
C ALA A 244 -26.43 5.19 -45.63
N LEU A 245 -25.27 4.53 -45.48
CA LEU A 245 -24.26 4.41 -46.53
C LEU A 245 -24.79 3.65 -47.76
N GLY A 246 -25.54 2.56 -47.56
CA GLY A 246 -26.20 1.83 -48.64
C GLY A 246 -27.24 2.69 -49.39
N LYS A 247 -28.03 3.50 -48.68
CA LYS A 247 -28.94 4.48 -49.32
C LYS A 247 -28.18 5.57 -50.06
N ILE A 248 -27.05 6.06 -49.54
CA ILE A 248 -26.20 7.04 -50.24
C ILE A 248 -25.63 6.43 -51.52
N ALA A 249 -25.13 5.19 -51.48
CA ALA A 249 -24.65 4.49 -52.67
C ALA A 249 -25.77 4.34 -53.72
N ASN A 250 -26.97 3.92 -53.31
CA ASN A 250 -28.13 3.83 -54.21
C ASN A 250 -28.51 5.21 -54.80
N LEU A 251 -28.54 6.26 -53.98
CA LEU A 251 -28.85 7.63 -54.43
C LEU A 251 -27.80 8.18 -55.39
N VAL A 252 -26.52 7.82 -55.22
CA VAL A 252 -25.46 8.13 -56.19
C VAL A 252 -25.76 7.41 -57.51
N THR A 253 -26.04 6.10 -57.50
CA THR A 253 -26.38 5.38 -58.75
C THR A 253 -27.68 5.87 -59.41
N GLU A 254 -28.69 6.27 -58.63
CA GLU A 254 -29.92 6.88 -59.15
C GLU A 254 -29.63 8.26 -59.76
N TYR A 255 -28.74 9.05 -59.14
CA TYR A 255 -28.28 10.33 -59.66
C TYR A 255 -27.50 10.15 -60.96
N ASP A 256 -26.54 9.23 -61.02
CA ASP A 256 -25.73 8.95 -62.22
C ASP A 256 -26.62 8.54 -63.41
N ILE A 257 -27.62 7.66 -63.17
CA ILE A 257 -28.61 7.25 -64.19
C ILE A 257 -29.45 8.46 -64.65
N LEU A 258 -29.85 9.34 -63.73
CA LEU A 258 -30.66 10.51 -64.04
C LEU A 258 -29.83 11.61 -64.74
N GLU A 259 -28.55 11.75 -64.41
CA GLU A 259 -27.59 12.59 -65.13
C GLU A 259 -27.39 12.07 -66.55
N GLU A 260 -27.24 10.75 -66.75
CA GLU A 260 -27.18 10.19 -68.10
C GLU A 260 -28.47 10.43 -68.91
N GLN A 261 -29.64 10.24 -68.31
CA GLN A 261 -30.93 10.48 -68.96
C GLN A 261 -31.13 11.96 -69.32
N THR A 262 -30.75 12.87 -68.42
CA THR A 262 -30.82 14.32 -68.67
C THR A 262 -29.78 14.76 -69.71
N ARG A 263 -28.57 14.18 -69.71
CA ARG A 263 -27.56 14.41 -70.75
C ARG A 263 -28.03 13.91 -72.13
N LYS A 264 -28.59 12.70 -72.21
CA LYS A 264 -29.16 12.13 -73.46
C LYS A 264 -30.30 13.00 -74.00
N THR A 265 -31.29 13.32 -73.17
CA THR A 265 -32.42 14.20 -73.58
C THR A 265 -31.97 15.63 -73.90
N MET A 266 -30.91 16.16 -73.28
CA MET A 266 -30.30 17.44 -73.67
C MET A 266 -29.59 17.37 -75.02
N GLN A 267 -28.88 16.27 -75.32
CA GLN A 267 -28.27 16.04 -76.63
C GLN A 267 -29.32 15.90 -77.73
N GLU A 268 -30.40 15.16 -77.49
CA GLU A 268 -31.57 15.06 -78.40
C GLU A 268 -32.21 16.43 -78.65
N ARG A 269 -32.37 17.26 -77.61
CA ARG A 269 -32.83 18.65 -77.73
C ARG A 269 -31.87 19.53 -78.52
N LEU A 270 -30.56 19.37 -78.36
CA LEU A 270 -29.56 20.10 -79.16
C LEU A 270 -29.58 19.68 -80.64
N LEU A 271 -29.70 18.39 -80.93
CA LEU A 271 -29.80 17.87 -82.30
C LEU A 271 -31.09 18.34 -82.99
N THR A 272 -32.22 18.30 -82.30
CA THR A 272 -33.50 18.83 -82.83
C THR A 272 -33.47 20.34 -83.05
N LEU A 273 -32.81 21.12 -82.17
CA LEU A 273 -32.57 22.55 -82.37
C LEU A 273 -31.60 22.84 -83.53
N LEU A 274 -30.55 22.03 -83.72
CA LEU A 274 -29.64 22.15 -84.86
C LEU A 274 -30.34 21.81 -86.18
N ALA A 275 -31.19 20.78 -86.22
CA ALA A 275 -32.03 20.47 -87.38
C ALA A 275 -33.03 21.60 -87.69
N ALA A 276 -33.64 22.20 -86.66
CA ALA A 276 -34.48 23.40 -86.83
C ALA A 276 -33.67 24.60 -87.35
N ARG A 277 -32.42 24.78 -86.88
CA ARG A 277 -31.51 25.84 -87.36
C ARG A 277 -31.02 25.60 -88.78
N GLN A 278 -30.82 24.37 -89.22
CA GLN A 278 -30.51 24.07 -90.61
C GLN A 278 -31.71 24.38 -91.52
N LYS A 279 -32.93 24.02 -91.10
CA LYS A 279 -34.17 24.38 -91.80
C LYS A 279 -34.37 25.90 -91.90
N SER A 280 -34.05 26.66 -90.86
CA SER A 280 -34.09 28.13 -90.92
C SER A 280 -32.90 28.74 -91.68
N ALA A 281 -31.74 28.06 -91.75
CA ALA A 281 -30.61 28.49 -92.57
C ALA A 281 -30.86 28.29 -94.07
N SER A 282 -31.62 27.26 -94.48
CA SER A 282 -32.08 27.12 -95.87
C SER A 282 -33.02 28.27 -96.26
N SER A 283 -34.03 28.61 -95.45
CA SER A 283 -34.86 29.82 -95.68
C SER A 283 -34.04 31.11 -95.58
N GLY A 284 -33.02 31.14 -94.73
CA GLY A 284 -32.04 32.22 -94.62
C GLY A 284 -31.16 32.38 -95.87
N SER A 285 -31.00 31.35 -96.69
CA SER A 285 -30.28 31.41 -97.99
C SER A 285 -31.08 32.20 -99.02
N GLU A 286 -32.41 32.03 -99.01
CA GLU A 286 -33.32 32.78 -99.87
C GLU A 286 -33.41 34.26 -99.44
N LEU A 287 -33.50 34.51 -98.12
CA LEU A 287 -33.42 35.87 -97.55
C LEU A 287 -32.08 36.56 -97.76
N LYS A 288 -30.95 35.82 -97.83
CA LYS A 288 -29.62 36.37 -98.15
C LYS A 288 -29.48 36.89 -99.58
N LYS A 289 -30.43 36.59 -100.48
CA LYS A 289 -30.51 37.27 -101.80
C LYS A 289 -31.17 38.65 -101.74
N LEU A 290 -31.86 38.99 -100.64
CA LEU A 290 -32.56 40.26 -100.45
C LEU A 290 -31.88 41.22 -99.46
N VAL A 291 -30.85 40.79 -98.73
CA VAL A 291 -30.15 41.63 -97.74
C VAL A 291 -28.76 41.99 -98.22
N ARG A 292 -28.57 43.29 -98.53
CA ARG A 292 -27.29 43.93 -98.83
C ARG A 292 -26.33 43.75 -97.64
N LYS A 293 -25.19 43.09 -97.87
CA LYS A 293 -24.11 42.97 -96.89
C LYS A 293 -23.30 44.25 -96.85
N ASP A 294 -23.50 45.06 -95.82
CA ASP A 294 -22.49 46.00 -95.37
C ASP A 294 -21.96 45.47 -94.02
N SER A 295 -20.72 45.00 -94.00
CA SER A 295 -20.08 44.44 -92.81
C SER A 295 -18.57 44.60 -92.90
N ASP A 296 -17.97 45.44 -92.06
CA ASP A 296 -16.53 45.46 -91.78
C ASP A 296 -16.28 46.08 -90.39
N PHE A 297 -15.74 45.28 -89.46
CA PHE A 297 -15.01 45.75 -88.29
C PHE A 297 -14.10 44.61 -87.79
N GLU A 298 -12.81 44.75 -88.03
CA GLU A 298 -11.78 43.80 -87.60
C GLU A 298 -11.37 44.04 -86.13
N ILE A 299 -10.96 42.98 -85.42
CA ILE A 299 -10.59 43.03 -83.99
C ILE A 299 -9.11 42.65 -83.83
N PHE A 300 -8.30 43.58 -83.30
CA PHE A 300 -6.85 43.38 -83.07
C PHE A 300 -6.53 42.68 -81.72
N PRO A 301 -5.47 41.85 -81.62
CA PRO A 301 -5.34 40.91 -80.48
C PRO A 301 -4.53 41.39 -79.27
N ASN A 302 -3.73 42.47 -79.37
CA ASN A 302 -2.67 42.79 -78.39
C ASN A 302 -3.08 43.87 -77.35
N ARG A 303 -4.11 43.60 -76.54
CA ARG A 303 -4.64 44.59 -75.56
C ARG A 303 -4.25 44.34 -74.09
N TYR A 304 -3.68 43.19 -73.73
CA TYR A 304 -3.69 42.71 -72.33
C TYR A 304 -2.33 42.66 -71.59
N ASP A 305 -1.20 42.92 -72.24
CA ASP A 305 0.14 42.82 -71.61
C ASP A 305 0.59 44.12 -70.91
N ARG A 306 -0.08 44.52 -69.83
CA ARG A 306 0.37 45.62 -68.94
C ARG A 306 0.33 45.21 -67.46
N GLU A 307 1.48 45.30 -66.78
CA GLU A 307 1.53 45.15 -65.32
C GLU A 307 0.65 46.22 -64.65
N THR A 308 -0.35 45.78 -63.88
CA THR A 308 -1.26 46.68 -63.16
C THR A 308 -0.65 47.18 -61.85
N PRO A 309 -1.10 48.33 -61.31
CA PRO A 309 -0.62 48.85 -60.01
C PRO A 309 -0.83 47.88 -58.83
N SER A 310 -1.76 46.93 -58.95
CA SER A 310 -1.96 45.83 -58.00
C SER A 310 -0.83 44.80 -58.03
N MET A 311 -0.17 44.59 -59.17
CA MET A 311 0.97 43.67 -59.29
C MET A 311 2.24 44.28 -58.66
N THR A 312 2.43 45.59 -58.77
CA THR A 312 3.58 46.28 -58.15
C THR A 312 3.42 46.44 -56.64
N SER A 313 2.19 46.65 -56.14
CA SER A 313 1.93 46.60 -54.69
C SER A 313 2.08 45.18 -54.13
N LEU A 314 1.67 44.14 -54.86
CA LEU A 314 1.89 42.74 -54.48
C LEU A 314 3.39 42.39 -54.40
N LYS A 315 4.22 42.85 -55.37
CA LYS A 315 5.68 42.68 -55.33
C LYS A 315 6.29 43.29 -54.05
N LYS A 316 5.92 44.53 -53.69
CA LYS A 316 6.37 45.17 -52.42
C LYS A 316 5.94 44.38 -51.18
N ASN A 317 4.68 43.93 -51.12
CA ASN A 317 4.19 43.13 -50.00
C ASN A 317 4.97 41.82 -49.84
N LEU A 318 5.40 41.19 -50.94
CA LEU A 318 6.25 39.99 -50.90
C LEU A 318 7.66 40.28 -50.36
N GLU A 319 8.29 41.39 -50.77
CA GLU A 319 9.59 41.82 -50.23
C GLU A 319 9.54 42.08 -48.72
N ASP A 320 8.47 42.71 -48.22
CA ASP A 320 8.31 42.99 -46.79
C ASP A 320 8.02 41.71 -45.98
N ILE A 321 7.22 40.78 -46.53
CA ILE A 321 7.05 39.43 -45.95
C ILE A 321 8.39 38.68 -45.88
N GLU A 322 9.24 38.80 -46.90
CA GLU A 322 10.55 38.14 -46.92
C GLU A 322 11.51 38.72 -45.85
N LYS A 323 11.51 40.05 -45.65
CA LYS A 323 12.25 40.71 -44.57
C LYS A 323 11.81 40.20 -43.19
N VAL A 324 10.49 40.13 -42.95
CA VAL A 324 9.93 39.60 -41.70
C VAL A 324 10.31 38.12 -41.50
N MET A 325 10.23 37.28 -42.54
CA MET A 325 10.66 35.88 -42.43
C MET A 325 12.15 35.73 -42.12
N LYS A 326 13.02 36.60 -42.66
CA LYS A 326 14.46 36.63 -42.34
C LYS A 326 14.70 37.01 -40.87
N GLN A 327 14.01 38.03 -40.35
CA GLN A 327 14.09 38.42 -38.94
C GLN A 327 13.61 37.31 -38.00
N VAL A 328 12.45 36.71 -38.26
CA VAL A 328 11.91 35.62 -37.43
C VAL A 328 12.81 34.39 -37.48
N LYS A 329 13.41 34.07 -38.63
CA LYS A 329 14.42 33.00 -38.77
C LYS A 329 15.64 33.23 -37.87
N GLN A 330 16.11 34.48 -37.78
CA GLN A 330 17.25 34.87 -36.94
C GLN A 330 16.91 34.77 -35.45
N VAL A 331 15.76 35.33 -35.01
CA VAL A 331 15.30 35.28 -33.61
C VAL A 331 15.08 33.84 -33.13
N THR A 332 14.57 32.96 -34.00
CA THR A 332 14.28 31.55 -33.67
C THR A 332 15.44 30.59 -33.94
N LEU A 333 16.61 31.09 -34.35
CA LEU A 333 17.82 30.31 -34.69
C LEU A 333 17.51 29.09 -35.59
N CYS A 334 16.67 29.29 -36.61
CA CYS A 334 16.22 28.23 -37.51
C CYS A 334 17.06 28.17 -38.80
N ALA A 335 17.38 26.97 -39.28
CA ALA A 335 18.13 26.80 -40.53
C ALA A 335 17.25 27.06 -41.77
N ARG A 336 15.97 26.66 -41.71
CA ARG A 336 14.97 26.84 -42.78
C ARG A 336 13.72 27.56 -42.26
N ALA A 337 13.10 28.42 -43.07
CA ALA A 337 11.88 29.14 -42.68
C ALA A 337 10.70 28.20 -42.32
N ARG A 338 10.66 26.99 -42.89
CA ARG A 338 9.66 25.96 -42.56
C ARG A 338 9.78 25.39 -41.14
N GLU A 339 10.94 25.53 -40.48
CA GLU A 339 11.20 25.00 -39.13
C GLU A 339 10.74 25.95 -38.01
N VAL A 340 10.54 27.23 -38.35
CA VAL A 340 10.11 28.30 -37.43
C VAL A 340 8.80 27.93 -36.73
N TYR A 341 7.75 27.62 -37.49
CA TYR A 341 6.42 27.36 -36.92
C TYR A 341 6.39 26.09 -36.03
N PRO A 342 6.95 24.93 -36.43
CA PRO A 342 7.05 23.76 -35.54
C PRO A 342 7.83 24.04 -34.25
N ARG A 343 8.96 24.77 -34.30
CA ARG A 343 9.75 25.10 -33.11
C ARG A 343 9.04 26.08 -32.20
N MET A 344 8.47 27.15 -32.74
CA MET A 344 7.70 28.13 -31.96
C MET A 344 6.48 27.47 -31.29
N LYS A 345 5.78 26.57 -31.99
CA LYS A 345 4.68 25.76 -31.44
C LYS A 345 5.13 24.79 -30.33
N LYS A 346 6.36 24.27 -30.41
CA LYS A 346 6.95 23.48 -29.32
C LYS A 346 7.30 24.36 -28.12
N GLN A 347 7.97 25.49 -28.35
CA GLN A 347 8.36 26.44 -27.31
C GLN A 347 7.15 26.98 -26.52
N ILE A 348 6.03 27.28 -27.19
CA ILE A 348 4.78 27.68 -26.53
C ILE A 348 4.29 26.56 -25.58
N ARG A 349 4.28 25.30 -26.03
CA ARG A 349 3.87 24.14 -25.20
C ARG A 349 4.82 23.89 -24.03
N ASP A 350 6.12 24.08 -24.24
CA ASP A 350 7.14 23.88 -23.22
C ASP A 350 7.04 25.01 -22.16
N ASN A 351 6.73 26.25 -22.57
CA ASN A 351 6.41 27.38 -21.70
C ASN A 351 5.12 27.15 -20.90
N GLU A 352 4.01 26.75 -21.53
CA GLU A 352 2.76 26.40 -20.83
C GLU A 352 2.96 25.29 -19.77
N GLN A 353 3.90 24.36 -20.01
CA GLN A 353 4.27 23.33 -19.03
C GLN A 353 5.15 23.88 -17.90
N LEU A 354 6.01 24.86 -18.19
CA LEU A 354 6.81 25.56 -17.19
C LEU A 354 5.94 26.42 -16.27
N GLU A 355 5.00 27.19 -16.82
CA GLU A 355 4.01 27.98 -16.06
C GLU A 355 3.23 27.08 -15.10
N LYS A 356 2.66 25.97 -15.58
CA LYS A 356 1.94 24.99 -14.73
C LYS A 356 2.83 24.32 -13.67
N LYS A 357 4.15 24.24 -13.88
CA LYS A 357 5.11 23.76 -12.86
C LYS A 357 5.41 24.86 -11.82
N VAL A 358 5.48 26.12 -12.24
CA VAL A 358 5.66 27.27 -11.33
C VAL A 358 4.42 27.44 -10.45
N GLU A 359 3.21 27.42 -11.02
CA GLU A 359 1.94 27.46 -10.26
C GLU A 359 1.86 26.36 -9.19
N ARG A 360 2.21 25.11 -9.55
CA ARG A 360 2.23 24.00 -8.58
C ARG A 360 3.22 24.22 -7.46
N LYS A 361 4.45 24.65 -7.77
CA LYS A 361 5.46 24.97 -6.75
C LYS A 361 5.03 26.13 -5.85
N GLN A 362 4.31 27.10 -6.39
CA GLN A 362 3.76 28.20 -5.60
C GLN A 362 2.68 27.67 -4.63
N LEU A 363 1.73 26.87 -5.10
CA LEU A 363 0.71 26.23 -4.25
C LEU A 363 1.32 25.30 -3.19
N GLU A 364 2.38 24.55 -3.53
CA GLU A 364 3.13 23.73 -2.58
C GLU A 364 3.80 24.58 -1.50
N LYS A 365 4.41 25.71 -1.87
CA LYS A 365 5.02 26.66 -0.94
C LYS A 365 3.99 27.30 -0.02
N ASP A 366 2.88 27.78 -0.58
CA ASP A 366 1.81 28.43 0.18
C ASP A 366 1.17 27.43 1.18
N PHE A 367 0.99 26.17 0.79
CA PHE A 367 0.53 25.09 1.67
C PHE A 367 1.50 24.75 2.80
N VAL A 368 2.82 24.82 2.57
CA VAL A 368 3.83 24.69 3.63
C VAL A 368 3.75 25.88 4.58
N GLN A 369 3.69 27.11 4.08
CA GLN A 369 3.56 28.30 4.92
C GLN A 369 2.28 28.28 5.77
N ASP A 370 1.16 27.78 5.24
CA ASP A 370 -0.08 27.64 6.01
C ASP A 370 -0.03 26.50 7.05
N LYS A 371 0.78 25.46 6.82
CA LYS A 371 1.08 24.46 7.85
C LYS A 371 1.94 25.05 8.97
N ASP A 372 2.96 25.82 8.62
CA ASP A 372 3.87 26.43 9.60
C ASP A 372 3.10 27.41 10.49
N LYS A 373 2.29 28.32 9.92
CA LYS A 373 1.39 29.21 10.69
C LYS A 373 0.43 28.45 11.61
N ARG A 374 -0.12 27.31 11.16
CA ARG A 374 -0.99 26.46 12.00
C ARG A 374 -0.22 25.77 13.12
N ALA A 375 1.01 25.36 12.87
CA ALA A 375 1.89 24.79 13.89
C ALA A 375 2.29 25.86 14.93
N GLU A 376 2.59 27.09 14.50
CA GLU A 376 2.85 28.24 15.38
C GLU A 376 1.64 28.54 16.29
N LEU A 377 0.44 28.69 15.72
CA LEU A 377 -0.79 28.89 16.50
C LEU A 377 -1.07 27.72 17.47
N LEU A 378 -0.79 26.48 17.05
CA LEU A 378 -0.92 25.31 17.93
C LEU A 378 0.11 25.37 19.07
N ILE A 379 1.38 25.70 18.79
CA ILE A 379 2.44 25.89 19.78
C ILE A 379 2.07 27.01 20.77
N GLU A 380 1.53 28.14 20.30
CA GLU A 380 1.04 29.21 21.18
C GLU A 380 -0.10 28.74 22.05
N SER A 381 -1.15 28.12 21.49
CA SER A 381 -2.23 27.55 22.28
C SER A 381 -1.74 26.52 23.30
N LEU A 382 -0.73 25.70 22.98
CA LEU A 382 -0.12 24.75 23.90
C LEU A 382 0.72 25.42 24.99
N LYS A 383 1.39 26.55 24.71
CA LYS A 383 2.09 27.37 25.72
C LYS A 383 1.12 27.95 26.74
N TYR A 384 -0.06 28.40 26.31
CA TYR A 384 -1.09 28.94 27.20
C TYR A 384 -1.95 27.85 27.88
N ASN A 385 -2.04 26.65 27.29
CA ASN A 385 -2.72 25.48 27.87
C ASN A 385 -1.79 24.61 28.75
N VAL A 386 -0.64 25.12 29.22
CA VAL A 386 0.17 24.43 30.23
C VAL A 386 -0.55 24.52 31.58
N THR A 387 -1.32 23.48 31.92
CA THR A 387 -1.94 23.34 33.24
C THR A 387 -0.87 23.26 34.35
N GLU A 388 -1.20 23.75 35.54
CA GLU A 388 -0.31 23.70 36.71
C GLU A 388 0.15 22.28 37.02
N GLU A 389 -0.72 21.28 36.84
CA GLU A 389 -0.41 19.85 36.94
C GLU A 389 0.74 19.41 36.00
N SER A 390 0.85 20.00 34.81
CA SER A 390 1.92 19.71 33.85
C SER A 390 3.26 20.28 34.30
N ASN A 391 3.25 21.43 35.00
CA ASN A 391 4.46 21.99 35.59
C ASN A 391 4.86 21.23 36.86
N ALA A 392 3.91 20.94 37.77
CA ALA A 392 4.14 20.07 38.92
C ALA A 392 4.70 18.70 38.52
N ARG A 393 4.22 18.12 37.41
CA ARG A 393 4.81 16.88 36.85
C ARG A 393 6.23 17.07 36.33
N LYS A 394 6.57 18.18 35.67
CA LYS A 394 7.94 18.47 35.21
C LYS A 394 8.88 18.65 36.39
N ASP A 395 8.46 19.35 37.44
CA ASP A 395 9.29 19.58 38.61
C ASP A 395 9.46 18.29 39.41
N ARG A 396 8.41 17.47 39.56
CA ARG A 396 8.54 16.10 40.10
C ARG A 396 9.50 15.22 39.29
N ILE A 397 9.58 15.40 37.97
CA ILE A 397 10.57 14.70 37.13
C ILE A 397 11.99 15.21 37.43
N LYS A 398 12.21 16.50 37.71
CA LYS A 398 13.53 17.02 38.13
C LYS A 398 13.95 16.47 39.49
N GLU A 399 13.06 16.53 40.49
CA GLU A 399 13.29 15.94 41.83
C GLU A 399 13.72 14.47 41.73
N LEU A 400 13.04 13.68 40.88
CA LEU A 400 13.38 12.28 40.65
C LEU A 400 14.75 12.09 39.97
N HIS A 401 15.17 13.00 39.07
CA HIS A 401 16.51 12.95 38.50
C HIS A 401 17.60 13.31 39.51
N GLU A 402 17.34 14.28 40.39
CA GLU A 402 18.25 14.65 41.49
C GLU A 402 18.43 13.47 42.47
N LEU A 403 17.33 12.84 42.90
CA LEU A 403 17.36 11.63 43.73
C LEU A 403 18.12 10.47 43.05
N ILE A 404 17.97 10.27 41.72
CA ILE A 404 18.73 9.27 40.97
C ILE A 404 20.23 9.62 40.94
N LEU A 405 20.59 10.89 40.82
CA LEU A 405 21.99 11.34 40.87
C LEU A 405 22.62 11.16 42.25
N GLU A 406 21.88 11.42 43.33
CA GLU A 406 22.31 11.14 44.70
C GLU A 406 22.48 9.64 44.95
N GLN A 407 21.52 8.82 44.53
CA GLN A 407 21.63 7.35 44.63
C GLN A 407 22.81 6.80 43.82
N LYS A 408 23.11 7.35 42.64
CA LYS A 408 24.30 6.98 41.87
C LYS A 408 25.60 7.34 42.59
N LYS A 409 25.73 8.55 43.14
CA LYS A 409 26.89 8.92 43.96
C LYS A 409 27.08 7.98 45.15
N SER A 410 26.00 7.70 45.89
CA SER A 410 26.02 6.76 47.02
C SER A 410 26.43 5.34 46.59
N HIS A 411 25.96 4.89 45.41
CA HIS A 411 26.39 3.61 44.84
C HIS A 411 27.87 3.61 44.48
N ASP A 412 28.37 4.64 43.80
CA ASP A 412 29.78 4.76 43.41
C ASP A 412 30.71 4.79 44.63
N ASP A 413 30.32 5.48 45.70
CA ASP A 413 31.09 5.52 46.95
C ASP A 413 31.06 4.16 47.69
N MET A 414 29.93 3.45 47.66
CA MET A 414 29.87 2.05 48.13
C MET A 414 30.73 1.09 47.29
N VAL A 415 30.82 1.31 45.97
CA VAL A 415 31.70 0.54 45.08
C VAL A 415 33.17 0.84 45.35
N LYS A 416 33.56 2.09 45.68
CA LYS A 416 34.93 2.41 46.13
C LYS A 416 35.25 1.71 47.45
N HIS A 417 34.42 1.88 48.47
CA HIS A 417 34.61 1.29 49.79
C HIS A 417 34.66 -0.26 49.75
N THR A 418 33.89 -0.91 48.86
CA THR A 418 33.97 -2.36 48.68
C THR A 418 35.24 -2.80 47.94
N LYS A 419 35.77 -2.01 46.99
CA LYS A 419 37.08 -2.25 46.37
C LYS A 419 38.22 -2.13 47.39
N GLU A 420 38.25 -1.03 48.15
CA GLU A 420 39.25 -0.78 49.21
C GLU A 420 39.26 -1.93 50.24
N ARG A 421 38.07 -2.38 50.70
CA ARG A 421 37.98 -3.54 51.59
C ARG A 421 38.39 -4.85 50.92
N GLY A 422 38.16 -5.00 49.63
CA GLY A 422 38.66 -6.12 48.82
C GLY A 422 40.18 -6.16 48.78
N GLU A 423 40.82 -5.01 48.53
CA GLU A 423 42.28 -4.87 48.54
C GLU A 423 42.88 -5.21 49.91
N VAL A 424 42.31 -4.65 51.00
CA VAL A 424 42.72 -4.99 52.38
C VAL A 424 42.56 -6.48 52.66
N MET A 425 41.48 -7.11 52.18
CA MET A 425 41.29 -8.56 52.34
C MET A 425 42.33 -9.38 51.55
N CYS A 426 42.73 -8.92 50.35
CA CYS A 426 43.80 -9.54 49.58
C CYS A 426 45.16 -9.43 50.30
N TYR A 427 45.49 -8.26 50.86
CA TYR A 427 46.71 -8.10 51.67
C TYR A 427 46.70 -9.01 52.91
N LEU A 428 45.55 -9.15 53.58
CA LEU A 428 45.38 -10.04 54.73
C LEU A 428 45.47 -11.53 54.35
N GLN A 429 44.94 -11.94 53.19
CA GLN A 429 45.13 -13.29 52.66
C GLN A 429 46.60 -13.56 52.32
N TYR A 430 47.29 -12.60 51.71
CA TYR A 430 48.70 -12.75 51.34
C TYR A 430 49.62 -12.84 52.56
N SER A 431 49.38 -12.03 53.61
CA SER A 431 50.16 -12.11 54.85
C SER A 431 49.90 -13.41 55.63
N ILE A 432 48.65 -13.89 55.67
CA ILE A 432 48.33 -15.22 56.21
C ILE A 432 49.05 -16.32 55.41
N TYR A 433 49.07 -16.22 54.08
CA TYR A 433 49.79 -17.18 53.23
C TYR A 433 51.31 -17.15 53.46
N GLN A 434 51.92 -15.97 53.63
CA GLN A 434 53.33 -15.83 54.01
C GLN A 434 53.64 -16.52 55.34
N ILE A 435 52.74 -16.42 56.34
CA ILE A 435 52.91 -17.11 57.63
C ILE A 435 52.79 -18.63 57.45
N VAL A 436 51.88 -19.12 56.60
CA VAL A 436 51.76 -20.56 56.28
C VAL A 436 53.03 -21.10 55.60
N ASP A 437 53.63 -20.34 54.68
CA ASP A 437 54.87 -20.73 54.00
C ASP A 437 56.09 -20.65 54.92
N GLY A 438 56.16 -19.66 55.82
CA GLY A 438 57.18 -19.61 56.88
C GLY A 438 57.09 -20.80 57.85
N LEU A 439 55.87 -21.29 58.13
CA LEU A 439 55.61 -22.47 58.98
C LEU A 439 55.66 -23.81 58.22
N ARG A 440 56.13 -23.84 56.97
CA ARG A 440 56.13 -25.03 56.10
C ARG A 440 56.95 -26.20 56.61
N HIS A 441 57.95 -25.94 57.45
CA HIS A 441 58.81 -26.97 58.07
C HIS A 441 58.27 -27.51 59.41
N VAL A 442 57.10 -27.05 59.87
CA VAL A 442 56.62 -27.28 61.25
C VAL A 442 55.65 -28.47 61.37
N SER A 443 55.15 -29.02 60.26
CA SER A 443 54.29 -30.21 60.26
C SER A 443 54.82 -31.27 59.30
N GLU A 444 55.30 -32.39 59.83
CA GLU A 444 55.80 -33.55 59.06
C GLU A 444 54.67 -34.43 58.47
N SER A 445 53.40 -34.04 58.71
CA SER A 445 52.21 -34.85 58.43
C SER A 445 51.20 -34.15 57.50
N LEU A 446 51.51 -34.09 56.21
CA LEU A 446 50.51 -33.86 55.16
C LEU A 446 50.95 -34.52 53.85
N GLY A 447 50.91 -35.85 53.84
CA GLY A 447 51.03 -36.70 52.65
C GLY A 447 52.32 -36.54 51.84
N THR A 448 53.17 -37.57 51.86
CA THR A 448 53.92 -37.90 50.65
C THR A 448 52.91 -38.07 49.53
N THR A 449 52.76 -37.06 48.67
CA THR A 449 52.03 -37.19 47.42
C THR A 449 52.73 -38.28 46.64
N ARG A 450 52.09 -39.46 46.62
CA ARG A 450 52.60 -40.64 45.96
C ARG A 450 52.80 -40.24 44.51
N ARG A 451 54.05 -40.03 44.08
CA ARG A 451 54.36 -39.63 42.71
C ARG A 451 53.89 -40.77 41.81
N GLU A 452 52.75 -40.57 41.18
CA GLU A 452 52.23 -41.48 40.16
C GLU A 452 53.09 -41.28 38.92
N TYR A 453 54.14 -42.08 38.82
CA TYR A 453 54.98 -42.14 37.62
C TYR A 453 54.13 -42.61 36.44
N PRO A 454 54.04 -41.83 35.33
CA PRO A 454 53.15 -42.14 34.22
C PRO A 454 53.43 -43.50 33.57
N ASN A 455 54.71 -43.90 33.51
CA ASN A 455 55.18 -45.14 32.87
C ASN A 455 55.82 -46.08 33.90
N ALA A 456 55.73 -47.38 33.66
CA ALA A 456 56.31 -48.42 34.51
C ALA A 456 57.84 -48.34 34.59
N ASP A 457 58.50 -47.94 33.50
CA ASP A 457 59.97 -47.87 33.38
C ASP A 457 60.60 -46.82 34.32
N LEU A 458 59.82 -45.84 34.78
CA LEU A 458 60.25 -44.85 35.77
C LEU A 458 60.22 -45.38 37.22
N ARG A 459 59.80 -46.64 37.43
CA ARG A 459 59.79 -47.30 38.76
C ARG A 459 61.07 -48.09 39.07
N LEU A 460 62.17 -47.80 38.38
CA LEU A 460 63.46 -48.45 38.64
C LEU A 460 63.98 -48.12 40.06
N PRO A 461 64.55 -49.10 40.79
CA PRO A 461 65.02 -48.88 42.17
C PRO A 461 66.15 -47.85 42.28
N LEU A 462 66.94 -47.66 41.21
CA LEU A 462 68.01 -46.65 41.16
C LEU A 462 67.52 -45.22 40.90
N LEU A 463 66.25 -45.04 40.48
CA LEU A 463 65.59 -43.74 40.32
C LEU A 463 64.68 -43.41 41.52
N GLN A 464 64.75 -44.19 42.60
CA GLN A 464 64.04 -43.90 43.84
C GLN A 464 64.76 -42.80 44.63
N PHE A 465 64.41 -41.54 44.33
CA PHE A 465 64.83 -40.36 45.08
C PHE A 465 64.38 -40.34 46.56
N SER A 466 63.74 -41.40 47.07
CA SER A 466 63.37 -41.56 48.49
C SER A 466 64.57 -41.62 49.44
N ALA A 467 65.78 -41.94 48.94
CA ALA A 467 67.02 -41.85 49.71
C ALA A 467 67.49 -40.40 49.93
N TYR A 468 67.06 -39.46 49.08
CA TYR A 468 67.25 -38.03 49.29
C TYR A 468 66.06 -37.48 50.07
N THR A 469 66.22 -37.23 51.37
CA THR A 469 65.26 -36.42 52.13
C THR A 469 65.31 -34.98 51.61
N PRO A 470 64.28 -34.49 50.89
CA PRO A 470 64.34 -33.16 50.32
C PRO A 470 64.08 -32.14 51.45
N LYS A 471 65.16 -31.57 52.00
CA LYS A 471 65.06 -30.50 53.03
C LYS A 471 64.23 -29.30 52.55
N ALA A 472 64.11 -29.11 51.24
CA ALA A 472 63.18 -28.19 50.60
C ALA A 472 61.96 -28.96 50.04
N PHE A 473 60.79 -28.74 50.64
CA PHE A 473 59.51 -29.15 50.08
C PHE A 473 59.14 -28.28 48.85
N PRO A 474 58.13 -28.61 48.03
CA PRO A 474 57.50 -27.64 47.12
C PRO A 474 56.59 -26.66 47.90
N PRO A 475 56.29 -25.46 47.38
CA PRO A 475 55.32 -24.56 47.99
C PRO A 475 53.91 -25.15 47.93
N SER A 476 53.08 -24.88 48.94
CA SER A 476 51.69 -25.33 48.95
C SER A 476 50.92 -24.68 47.80
N PRO A 477 49.95 -25.37 47.15
CA PRO A 477 49.01 -24.69 46.28
C PRO A 477 48.27 -23.58 47.05
N PHE A 478 48.00 -22.47 46.37
CA PHE A 478 47.36 -21.29 46.96
C PHE A 478 45.90 -21.58 47.34
N GLU A 479 45.66 -21.86 48.63
CA GLU A 479 44.31 -22.13 49.14
C GLU A 479 43.55 -20.83 49.41
N LYS A 480 42.41 -20.64 48.72
CA LYS A 480 41.63 -19.39 48.73
C LYS A 480 40.83 -19.13 50.03
N ASN A 481 40.77 -20.09 50.96
CA ASN A 481 39.91 -20.02 52.14
C ASN A 481 40.72 -19.62 53.40
N PRO A 482 40.59 -18.38 53.89
CA PRO A 482 41.45 -17.87 54.98
C PRO A 482 41.26 -18.63 56.30
N GLU A 483 40.06 -19.13 56.60
CA GLU A 483 39.79 -19.92 57.81
C GLU A 483 40.56 -21.25 57.86
N LYS A 484 40.78 -21.88 56.70
CA LYS A 484 41.56 -23.11 56.61
C LYS A 484 43.05 -22.84 56.78
N LEU A 485 43.56 -21.78 56.14
CA LEU A 485 44.93 -21.31 56.34
C LEU A 485 45.19 -20.99 57.83
N LEU A 486 44.28 -20.23 58.47
CA LEU A 486 44.37 -19.89 59.89
C LEU A 486 44.30 -21.12 60.81
N ARG A 487 43.50 -22.14 60.48
CA ARG A 487 43.47 -23.41 61.20
C ARG A 487 44.81 -24.15 61.06
N GLY A 488 45.35 -24.23 59.84
CA GLY A 488 46.68 -24.80 59.59
C GLY A 488 47.82 -24.07 60.30
N ILE A 489 47.77 -22.73 60.38
CA ILE A 489 48.70 -21.93 61.21
C ILE A 489 48.54 -22.32 62.68
N LYS A 490 47.31 -22.32 63.21
CA LYS A 490 47.04 -22.63 64.61
C LYS A 490 47.59 -24.01 65.00
N ASP A 491 47.32 -25.03 64.19
CA ASP A 491 47.71 -26.41 64.48
C ASP A 491 49.25 -26.56 64.43
N ARG A 492 49.92 -25.92 63.44
CA ARG A 492 51.39 -25.88 63.34
C ARG A 492 52.03 -25.11 64.49
N VAL A 493 51.52 -23.93 64.83
CA VAL A 493 52.03 -23.12 65.95
C VAL A 493 51.81 -23.84 67.28
N GLN A 494 50.69 -24.53 67.48
CA GLN A 494 50.47 -25.36 68.66
C GLN A 494 51.48 -26.52 68.74
N LEU A 495 51.79 -27.18 67.62
CA LEU A 495 52.83 -28.22 67.57
C LEU A 495 54.21 -27.65 67.93
N LEU A 496 54.61 -26.51 67.35
CA LEU A 496 55.86 -25.83 67.67
C LEU A 496 55.96 -25.41 69.14
N MET A 497 54.88 -24.83 69.69
CA MET A 497 54.80 -24.45 71.10
C MET A 497 54.81 -25.66 72.04
N ASN A 498 54.28 -26.80 71.62
CA ASN A 498 54.35 -28.05 72.39
C ASN A 498 55.77 -28.63 72.40
N VAL A 499 56.46 -28.64 71.24
CA VAL A 499 57.88 -29.04 71.15
C VAL A 499 58.77 -28.11 71.99
N TYR A 500 58.54 -26.80 71.93
CA TYR A 500 59.25 -25.81 72.75
C TYR A 500 58.99 -26.00 74.26
N ARG A 501 57.77 -26.39 74.65
CA ARG A 501 57.45 -26.71 76.05
C ARG A 501 58.10 -28.01 76.54
N GLN A 502 58.36 -28.96 75.64
CA GLN A 502 59.02 -30.24 75.96
C GLN A 502 60.55 -30.08 76.06
N LYS A 503 61.18 -29.28 75.19
CA LYS A 503 62.62 -29.01 75.24
C LYS A 503 62.95 -27.88 76.22
N LYS A 504 63.13 -28.24 77.50
CA LYS A 504 63.64 -27.32 78.56
C LYS A 504 65.16 -27.40 78.80
N ASN A 505 65.87 -28.27 78.09
CA ASN A 505 67.33 -28.38 78.19
C ASN A 505 68.01 -27.50 77.14
N ASP A 506 68.50 -26.32 77.54
CA ASP A 506 69.18 -25.37 76.63
C ASP A 506 70.40 -26.00 75.92
N GLN A 507 71.07 -26.96 76.55
CA GLN A 507 72.24 -27.64 75.98
C GLN A 507 71.87 -28.48 74.74
N GLU A 508 70.79 -29.26 74.80
CA GLU A 508 70.29 -30.04 73.65
C GLU A 508 69.85 -29.16 72.49
N ILE A 509 69.31 -27.97 72.79
CA ILE A 509 68.93 -26.98 71.77
C ILE A 509 70.17 -26.40 71.09
N ILE A 510 71.22 -26.08 71.86
CA ILE A 510 72.50 -25.59 71.33
C ILE A 510 73.19 -26.66 70.48
N GLU A 511 73.18 -27.93 70.89
CA GLU A 511 73.76 -29.03 70.13
C GLU A 511 72.96 -29.33 68.86
N ALA A 512 71.63 -29.42 68.94
CA ALA A 512 70.77 -29.57 67.76
C ALA A 512 70.91 -28.39 66.78
N ASN A 513 71.07 -27.15 67.28
CA ASN A 513 71.33 -25.99 66.43
C ASN A 513 72.72 -26.03 65.77
N LYS A 514 73.76 -26.49 66.49
CA LYS A 514 75.11 -26.70 65.94
C LYS A 514 75.11 -27.83 64.90
N GLU A 515 74.36 -28.90 65.13
CA GLU A 515 74.21 -30.01 64.19
C GLU A 515 73.40 -29.60 62.96
N TYR A 516 72.30 -28.87 63.16
CA TYR A 516 71.56 -28.25 62.06
C TYR A 516 72.45 -27.33 61.23
N HIS A 517 73.19 -26.40 61.84
CA HIS A 517 74.14 -25.53 61.16
C HIS A 517 75.24 -26.31 60.42
N LYS A 518 75.85 -27.33 61.04
CA LYS A 518 76.80 -28.22 60.37
C LYS A 518 76.16 -28.95 59.18
N SER A 519 74.90 -29.39 59.30
CA SER A 519 74.16 -30.07 58.24
C SER A 519 73.73 -29.13 57.10
N TYR A 520 73.50 -27.86 57.42
CA TYR A 520 73.10 -26.80 56.49
C TYR A 520 74.31 -26.28 55.71
N LEU A 521 75.44 -26.04 56.41
CA LEU A 521 76.73 -25.75 55.80
C LEU A 521 77.21 -26.93 54.93
N ARG A 522 76.99 -28.19 55.32
CA ARG A 522 77.22 -29.35 54.44
C ARG A 522 76.37 -29.34 53.17
N SER A 523 75.09 -28.97 53.25
CA SER A 523 74.25 -28.82 52.04
C SER A 523 74.65 -27.63 51.15
N LEU A 524 75.18 -26.55 51.73
CA LEU A 524 75.77 -25.45 50.97
C LEU A 524 77.11 -25.85 50.33
N LEU A 525 77.97 -26.58 51.04
CA LEU A 525 79.25 -27.09 50.53
C LEU A 525 79.08 -28.13 49.41
N LEU A 526 77.96 -28.87 49.38
CA LEU A 526 77.58 -29.74 48.26
C LEU A 526 77.16 -28.96 47.00
N VAL A 527 76.72 -27.71 47.15
CA VAL A 527 76.44 -26.78 46.03
C VAL A 527 77.69 -25.94 45.68
N ALA A 528 78.61 -25.80 46.62
CA ALA A 528 79.84 -25.01 46.51
C ALA A 528 81.11 -25.89 46.45
N ALA A 529 81.04 -27.06 45.82
CA ALA A 529 82.23 -27.77 45.39
C ALA A 529 82.86 -27.01 44.19
N PRO A 530 84.13 -26.59 44.27
CA PRO A 530 84.71 -25.74 43.24
C PRO A 530 85.17 -26.56 42.02
N GLU A 531 84.55 -26.30 40.87
CA GLU A 531 85.20 -26.59 39.58
C GLU A 531 86.24 -25.51 39.31
N GLU A 532 87.49 -25.76 39.70
CA GLU A 532 88.61 -24.94 39.26
C GLU A 532 88.92 -25.23 37.78
N LYS A 533 88.68 -24.27 36.88
CA LYS A 533 89.78 -23.58 36.14
C LYS A 533 89.32 -22.52 35.11
N SER A 534 90.21 -21.53 34.98
CA SER A 534 90.42 -20.63 33.83
C SER A 534 89.21 -19.84 33.29
N MET A 535 89.11 -18.59 33.75
CA MET A 535 88.72 -17.48 32.89
C MET A 535 89.73 -17.32 31.75
N GLU A 536 89.31 -17.53 30.51
CA GLU A 536 89.88 -16.88 29.32
C GLU A 536 88.74 -16.63 28.32
N ALA A 537 88.84 -15.58 27.51
CA ALA A 537 87.68 -14.96 26.89
C ALA A 537 87.18 -15.67 25.61
N LEU A 538 85.88 -15.46 25.32
CA LEU A 538 85.11 -15.73 24.08
C LEU A 538 84.40 -17.10 23.99
N PRO A 539 83.20 -17.18 23.37
CA PRO A 539 82.18 -16.15 23.21
C PRO A 539 80.79 -16.59 23.71
N LEU A 540 79.88 -15.63 23.87
CA LEU A 540 78.46 -15.85 24.15
C LEU A 540 77.80 -16.51 22.92
N ILE A 541 77.69 -17.84 22.91
CA ILE A 541 76.91 -18.57 21.91
C ILE A 541 75.51 -18.80 22.48
N GLU A 542 74.52 -18.30 21.75
CA GLU A 542 73.10 -18.42 22.07
C GLU A 542 72.65 -19.88 21.90
N GLU A 543 72.08 -20.49 22.95
CA GLU A 543 71.29 -21.70 22.77
C GLU A 543 69.87 -21.33 22.36
N GLU A 544 69.51 -21.70 21.13
CA GLU A 544 68.13 -21.64 20.62
C GLU A 544 67.24 -22.65 21.35
N GLU A 545 66.58 -22.22 22.44
CA GLU A 545 65.54 -23.04 23.06
C GLU A 545 64.35 -23.20 22.11
N ARG A 546 64.19 -24.43 21.61
CA ARG A 546 63.06 -24.90 20.81
C ARG A 546 61.76 -24.86 21.63
N GLY A 547 61.01 -23.76 21.53
CA GLY A 547 59.64 -23.62 22.03
C GLY A 547 58.62 -23.56 20.89
N ASP A 548 57.39 -24.05 21.15
CA ASP A 548 56.33 -24.18 20.13
C ASP A 548 56.07 -22.87 19.35
N PRO A 549 55.94 -22.93 18.00
CA PRO A 549 55.70 -21.73 17.17
C PRO A 549 54.32 -21.08 17.37
N SER A 550 53.49 -21.64 18.25
CA SER A 550 52.18 -21.10 18.66
C SER A 550 52.28 -20.11 19.84
N VAL A 551 53.39 -20.11 20.58
CA VAL A 551 53.55 -19.30 21.80
C VAL A 551 54.60 -18.21 21.56
N PRO A 552 54.21 -16.92 21.45
CA PRO A 552 55.16 -15.85 21.18
C PRO A 552 56.25 -15.76 22.26
N THR A 553 57.52 -15.81 21.85
CA THR A 553 58.65 -15.74 22.78
C THR A 553 58.70 -14.37 23.46
N ARG A 554 59.30 -14.27 24.65
CA ARG A 554 59.43 -12.98 25.39
C ARG A 554 60.01 -11.83 24.57
N LYS A 555 60.97 -12.10 23.66
CA LYS A 555 61.51 -11.13 22.68
C LYS A 555 60.42 -10.65 21.70
N GLN A 556 59.62 -11.56 21.15
CA GLN A 556 58.51 -11.25 20.22
C GLN A 556 57.37 -10.50 20.90
N ILE A 557 57.00 -10.86 22.15
CA ILE A 557 55.98 -10.13 22.93
C ILE A 557 56.42 -8.69 23.16
N LYS A 558 57.70 -8.46 23.54
CA LYS A 558 58.25 -7.11 23.68
C LYS A 558 58.20 -6.33 22.37
N ALA A 559 58.66 -6.91 21.26
CA ALA A 559 58.62 -6.27 19.95
C ALA A 559 57.20 -5.93 19.49
N MET A 560 56.21 -6.79 19.75
CA MET A 560 54.80 -6.49 19.47
C MET A 560 54.26 -5.37 20.37
N SER A 561 54.63 -5.36 21.65
CA SER A 561 54.23 -4.31 22.60
C SER A 561 54.79 -2.94 22.20
N GLU A 562 56.08 -2.90 21.85
CA GLU A 562 56.80 -1.71 21.37
C GLU A 562 56.17 -1.18 20.07
N LYS A 563 55.88 -2.07 19.12
CA LYS A 563 55.22 -1.70 17.86
C LYS A 563 53.79 -1.16 18.04
N ILE A 564 53.01 -1.72 18.98
CA ILE A 564 51.68 -1.20 19.34
C ILE A 564 51.78 0.20 19.98
N VAL A 565 52.80 0.44 20.81
CA VAL A 565 53.05 1.77 21.39
C VAL A 565 53.44 2.77 20.30
N GLU A 566 54.34 2.40 19.38
CA GLU A 566 54.67 3.25 18.23
C GLU A 566 53.48 3.55 17.31
N GLU A 567 52.64 2.55 17.00
CA GLU A 567 51.44 2.74 16.17
C GLU A 567 50.41 3.66 16.85
N LYS A 568 50.32 3.64 18.18
CA LYS A 568 49.49 4.60 18.93
C LYS A 568 50.08 6.01 18.95
N MET A 569 51.39 6.15 19.20
CA MET A 569 52.05 7.46 19.16
C MET A 569 51.89 8.12 17.78
N LYS A 570 52.01 7.34 16.70
CA LYS A 570 51.77 7.78 15.29
C LYS A 570 50.29 8.02 14.92
N GLN A 571 49.35 7.86 15.85
CA GLN A 571 47.93 8.22 15.68
C GLN A 571 47.50 9.42 16.53
N GLU A 572 48.37 9.89 17.44
CA GLU A 572 48.14 11.06 18.29
C GLU A 572 48.91 12.30 17.79
N ASP A 573 49.84 12.12 16.84
CA ASP A 573 50.43 13.14 15.94
C ASP A 573 49.69 13.21 14.58
#